data_AF-A0A1J5WHD3-F1
#
_entry.id   AF-A0A1J5WHD3-F1
#
_cell.length_a   1.000
_cell.length_b   1.000
_cell.length_c   1.000
_cell.angle_alpha   90.00
_cell.angle_beta   90.00
_cell.angle_gamma   90.00
#
_symmetry.space_group_name_H-M   'P 1'
#
loop_
_entity.id
_entity.type
_entity.pdbx_description
1 polymer ?
#
loop_
_entity_poly.entity_id
_entity_poly.type
_entity_poly.pdbx_seq_one_letter_code
_entity_poly.pdbx_strand_id
1 'polypeptide(L)'
;MFDVAHGAFAKHGDSFFLEETGGVLIISKALWDKGQEEIHQKRHFLFSKRQEALSGLVAQLQAPESFSLAHDLPNEAILLTEKTTVTLSNIEISEKLFFVLLRKTKVDVGEDFSITEDIDSEDCIMEHGMGGNTPICLERPEAVPSLALENIKRMPPNSIGCILKRVDLFSTWLINILPKLRIHEDCEVGDLTLNTDREEHVAGILKHDQMFCVGRVERMNLSEYAVGVITKVNLKDCEIEWLGLHASEEEYITEILKQEKPFCVGRVKNMWLGDYAVGVITKMSLKDCEIEHLKLYATRREHVAAVLAQKKPFCVGRVKRMWLYEYAVGVITKMSLKDCEVEDLSLAASEKAHVAGILKQENPFCVGRVKNMDLEDYAVGVITKMTINEDNTMERFVLAGYGDHFSRILEEGDNSIDLGRIRTGGLHVPERIKRKLRYTLVDGDGKEVLEEEEPSQRGNLLE
;
A
#
# COMPACT_ATOMS: atom_id res chain seq x y z
N MET A 1 22.61 42.51 -0.40
CA MET A 1 22.69 41.67 -1.60
C MET A 1 21.38 40.90 -1.60
N PHE A 2 20.44 41.23 -2.50
CA PHE A 2 19.21 40.44 -2.59
C PHE A 2 19.60 39.09 -3.16
N ASP A 3 19.14 38.01 -2.53
CA ASP A 3 19.46 36.66 -2.93
C ASP A 3 18.90 36.40 -4.34
N VAL A 4 19.81 36.19 -5.28
CA VAL A 4 19.59 36.07 -6.73
C VAL A 4 18.64 34.89 -7.05
N ALA A 5 18.49 33.96 -6.10
CA ALA A 5 17.70 32.74 -6.19
C ALA A 5 16.17 32.89 -5.99
N HIS A 6 15.65 34.01 -5.50
CA HIS A 6 14.26 34.11 -5.02
C HIS A 6 13.12 33.98 -6.07
N GLY A 7 13.43 33.67 -7.34
CA GLY A 7 12.40 33.39 -8.36
C GLY A 7 12.74 32.27 -9.35
N ALA A 8 13.97 31.75 -9.33
CA ALA A 8 14.33 30.58 -10.13
C ALA A 8 13.96 29.33 -9.35
N PHE A 9 13.39 28.34 -10.03
CA PHE A 9 13.07 27.06 -9.38
C PHE A 9 14.24 26.08 -9.45
N ALA A 10 15.16 26.28 -10.40
CA ALA A 10 16.38 25.51 -10.55
C ALA A 10 17.53 26.37 -11.11
N LYS A 11 18.76 25.94 -10.88
CA LYS A 11 19.99 26.63 -11.31
C LYS A 11 20.98 25.60 -11.86
N HIS A 12 21.71 25.95 -12.92
CA HIS A 12 22.79 25.13 -13.46
C HIS A 12 23.94 26.02 -13.93
N GLY A 13 25.11 25.91 -13.28
CA GLY A 13 26.26 26.77 -13.52
C GLY A 13 25.91 28.25 -13.36
N ASP A 14 26.07 29.02 -14.44
CA ASP A 14 25.67 30.42 -14.53
C ASP A 14 24.28 30.59 -15.18
N SER A 15 23.46 29.56 -15.28
CA SER A 15 22.11 29.63 -15.86
C SER A 15 21.02 29.41 -14.81
N PHE A 16 19.89 30.08 -15.00
CA PHE A 16 18.71 30.00 -14.13
C PHE A 16 17.50 29.52 -14.92
N PHE A 17 16.70 28.66 -14.28
CA PHE A 17 15.41 28.19 -14.80
C PHE A 17 14.27 28.88 -14.05
N LEU A 18 13.42 29.56 -14.81
CA LEU A 18 12.29 30.32 -14.29
C LEU A 18 11.00 29.71 -14.82
N GLU A 19 10.04 29.49 -13.93
CA GLU A 19 8.72 29.00 -14.32
C GLU A 19 7.84 30.19 -14.68
N GLU A 20 7.47 30.27 -15.96
CA GLU A 20 6.62 31.33 -16.49
C GLU A 20 5.23 30.77 -16.82
N THR A 21 4.24 31.68 -16.94
CA THR A 21 2.85 31.28 -17.23
C THR A 21 2.76 30.43 -18.50
N GLY A 22 3.57 30.77 -19.53
CA GLY A 22 3.58 30.09 -20.82
C GLY A 22 4.67 29.03 -21.03
N GLY A 23 5.52 28.76 -20.04
CA GLY A 23 6.68 27.90 -20.28
C GLY A 23 7.78 27.91 -19.21
N VAL A 24 8.98 27.49 -19.63
CA VAL A 24 10.20 27.54 -18.84
C VAL A 24 11.18 28.49 -19.53
N LEU A 25 11.61 29.53 -18.84
CA LEU A 25 12.63 30.46 -19.33
C LEU A 25 13.99 30.06 -18.77
N ILE A 26 14.93 29.79 -19.69
CA ILE A 26 16.35 29.59 -19.38
C ILE A 26 17.06 30.90 -19.64
N ILE A 27 17.79 31.41 -18.65
CA ILE A 27 18.54 32.68 -18.79
C ILE A 27 19.91 32.58 -18.12
N SER A 28 20.93 33.05 -18.83
CA SER A 28 22.27 33.16 -18.26
C SER A 28 22.35 34.32 -17.26
N LYS A 29 23.20 34.17 -16.25
CA LYS A 29 23.48 35.15 -15.21
C LYS A 29 23.98 36.46 -15.81
N ALA A 30 24.79 36.40 -16.87
CA ALA A 30 25.26 37.58 -17.57
C ALA A 30 24.13 38.40 -18.19
N LEU A 31 23.11 37.74 -18.78
CA LEU A 31 21.94 38.42 -19.32
C LEU A 31 21.01 38.91 -18.19
N TRP A 32 20.89 38.11 -17.14
CA TRP A 32 20.13 38.45 -15.95
C TRP A 32 20.63 39.73 -15.28
N ASP A 33 21.95 39.83 -15.07
CA ASP A 33 22.60 40.95 -14.39
C ASP A 33 22.57 42.23 -15.25
N LYS A 34 22.66 42.12 -16.58
CA LYS A 34 22.45 43.26 -17.49
C LYS A 34 21.03 43.83 -17.40
N GLY A 35 20.02 42.97 -17.29
CA GLY A 35 18.64 43.41 -17.05
C GLY A 35 18.47 44.10 -15.68
N GLN A 36 19.26 43.72 -14.68
CA GLN A 36 19.25 44.34 -13.34
C GLN A 36 19.92 45.73 -13.31
N GLU A 37 20.98 45.95 -14.08
CA GLU A 37 21.64 47.27 -14.17
C GLU A 37 20.71 48.36 -14.69
N GLU A 38 19.80 48.05 -15.61
CA GLU A 38 18.76 48.98 -16.07
C GLU A 38 17.67 49.26 -15.01
N ILE A 39 17.51 48.36 -14.03
CA ILE A 39 16.41 48.37 -13.05
C ILE A 39 16.83 48.97 -11.69
N HIS A 40 18.11 49.27 -11.50
CA HIS A 40 18.72 49.57 -10.19
C HIS A 40 18.39 50.93 -9.53
N GLN A 41 17.20 51.52 -9.75
CA GLN A 41 16.88 52.88 -9.29
C GLN A 41 15.80 53.08 -8.18
N LYS A 42 15.22 52.05 -7.52
CA LYS A 42 14.55 52.23 -6.18
C LYS A 42 13.99 50.90 -5.61
N ARG A 43 14.17 50.68 -4.30
CA ARG A 43 13.67 49.51 -3.55
C ARG A 43 12.15 49.59 -3.31
N HIS A 44 11.51 48.42 -3.32
CA HIS A 44 10.07 48.12 -3.21
C HIS A 44 9.24 48.12 -4.51
N PHE A 45 9.76 48.66 -5.61
CA PHE A 45 9.14 48.60 -6.96
C PHE A 45 9.72 47.49 -7.86
N LEU A 46 10.68 46.71 -7.33
CA LEU A 46 11.53 45.79 -8.09
C LEU A 46 10.81 44.52 -8.53
N PHE A 47 9.84 44.00 -7.78
CA PHE A 47 9.13 42.79 -8.18
C PHE A 47 8.25 43.03 -9.41
N SER A 48 7.45 44.10 -9.40
CA SER A 48 6.58 44.46 -10.54
C SER A 48 7.40 44.83 -11.77
N LYS A 49 8.49 45.61 -11.62
CA LYS A 49 9.36 45.93 -12.77
C LYS A 49 10.16 44.75 -13.28
N ARG A 50 10.57 43.82 -12.41
CA ARG A 50 11.21 42.56 -12.82
C ARG A 50 10.23 41.72 -13.65
N GLN A 51 9.00 41.59 -13.19
CA GLN A 51 7.94 40.89 -13.93
C GLN A 51 7.65 41.55 -15.28
N GLU A 52 7.63 42.88 -15.33
CA GLU A 52 7.45 43.65 -16.57
C GLU A 52 8.63 43.48 -17.55
N ALA A 53 9.87 43.52 -17.06
CA ALA A 53 11.06 43.30 -17.87
C ALA A 53 11.16 41.86 -18.40
N LEU A 54 10.86 40.87 -17.56
CA LEU A 54 10.79 39.46 -17.98
C LEU A 54 9.68 39.24 -18.99
N SER A 55 8.51 39.81 -18.76
CA SER A 55 7.40 39.77 -19.73
C SER A 55 7.80 40.39 -21.07
N GLY A 56 8.53 41.51 -21.05
CA GLY A 56 9.06 42.15 -22.26
C GLY A 56 10.07 41.28 -23.02
N LEU A 57 10.96 40.59 -22.30
CA LEU A 57 11.92 39.65 -22.88
C LEU A 57 11.21 38.43 -23.48
N VAL A 58 10.29 37.83 -22.72
CA VAL A 58 9.46 36.68 -23.15
C VAL A 58 8.67 37.02 -24.42
N ALA A 59 8.14 38.24 -24.54
CA ALA A 59 7.41 38.68 -25.73
C ALA A 59 8.27 38.78 -27.01
N GLN A 60 9.60 38.87 -26.87
CA GLN A 60 10.54 38.97 -28.00
C GLN A 60 11.13 37.61 -28.39
N LEU A 61 11.09 36.62 -27.51
CA LEU A 61 11.66 35.30 -27.76
C LEU A 61 10.73 34.43 -28.61
N GLN A 62 11.30 33.78 -29.62
CA GLN A 62 10.61 32.71 -30.34
C GLN A 62 10.93 31.37 -29.69
N ALA A 63 9.89 30.62 -29.33
CA ALA A 63 10.06 29.29 -28.76
C ALA A 63 10.55 28.31 -29.85
N PRO A 64 11.63 27.56 -29.62
CA PRO A 64 12.10 26.57 -30.57
C PRO A 64 11.11 25.40 -30.67
N GLU A 65 11.06 24.75 -31.84
CA GLU A 65 10.24 23.53 -32.02
C GLU A 65 10.83 22.34 -31.26
N SER A 66 12.15 22.23 -31.22
CA SER A 66 12.90 21.20 -30.49
C SER A 66 14.07 21.80 -29.72
N PHE A 67 14.37 21.22 -28.56
CA PHE A 67 15.47 21.64 -27.71
C PHE A 67 16.07 20.40 -27.03
N SER A 68 17.36 20.16 -27.23
CA SER A 68 18.08 19.10 -26.51
C SER A 68 18.67 19.68 -25.24
N LEU A 69 18.20 19.22 -24.08
CA LEU A 69 18.78 19.64 -22.82
C LEU A 69 20.13 18.93 -22.65
N ALA A 70 21.16 19.69 -22.31
CA ALA A 70 22.52 19.20 -22.11
C ALA A 70 23.16 19.91 -20.92
N HIS A 71 24.27 19.35 -20.42
CA HIS A 71 25.08 19.98 -19.37
C HIS A 71 25.53 21.38 -19.78
N ASP A 72 25.95 21.58 -21.04
CA ASP A 72 26.34 22.90 -21.53
C ASP A 72 25.12 23.64 -22.08
N LEU A 73 24.67 24.65 -21.32
CA LEU A 73 23.54 25.49 -21.70
C LEU A 73 23.97 26.71 -22.54
N PRO A 74 23.12 27.19 -23.44
CA PRO A 74 23.40 28.37 -24.25
C PRO A 74 23.44 29.64 -23.39
N ASN A 75 24.27 30.60 -23.81
CA ASN A 75 24.38 31.91 -23.14
C ASN A 75 23.18 32.84 -23.42
N GLU A 76 22.37 32.52 -24.43
CA GLU A 76 21.18 33.26 -24.85
C GLU A 76 19.95 32.86 -24.04
N ALA A 77 18.99 33.78 -23.88
CA ALA A 77 17.74 33.48 -23.20
C ALA A 77 16.84 32.62 -24.11
N ILE A 78 16.30 31.53 -23.58
CA ILE A 78 15.45 30.59 -24.33
C ILE A 78 14.15 30.35 -23.57
N LEU A 79 13.03 30.49 -24.28
CA LEU A 79 11.70 30.16 -23.77
C LEU A 79 11.25 28.81 -24.32
N LEU A 80 11.13 27.81 -23.46
CA LEU A 80 10.54 26.50 -23.76
C LEU A 80 9.05 26.54 -23.45
N THR A 81 8.21 26.10 -24.39
CA THR A 81 6.74 26.15 -24.24
C THR A 81 6.12 24.77 -24.43
N GLU A 82 4.80 24.66 -24.29
CA GLU A 82 4.05 23.42 -24.56
C GLU A 82 4.22 22.89 -25.99
N LYS A 83 4.67 23.74 -26.93
CA LYS A 83 4.95 23.36 -28.31
C LYS A 83 6.36 22.85 -28.50
N THR A 84 7.29 23.22 -27.61
CA THR A 84 8.68 22.84 -27.65
C THR A 84 8.83 21.39 -27.19
N THR A 85 9.50 20.59 -28.01
CA THR A 85 9.89 19.22 -27.65
C THR A 85 11.28 19.25 -27.02
N VAL A 86 11.35 18.93 -25.72
CA VAL A 86 12.57 18.85 -24.94
C VAL A 86 13.05 17.41 -24.93
N THR A 87 14.22 17.15 -25.51
CA THR A 87 14.86 15.83 -25.49
C THR A 87 15.79 15.73 -24.29
N LEU A 88 15.63 14.67 -23.50
CA LEU A 88 16.42 14.36 -22.31
C LEU A 88 17.20 13.07 -22.55
N SER A 89 18.51 13.18 -22.75
CA SER A 89 19.39 12.04 -23.05
C SER A 89 20.79 12.28 -22.48
N ASN A 90 21.44 11.23 -21.97
CA ASN A 90 22.81 11.26 -21.45
C ASN A 90 23.05 12.31 -20.35
N ILE A 91 22.00 12.61 -19.58
CA ILE A 91 22.04 13.59 -18.49
C ILE A 91 21.29 13.04 -17.28
N GLU A 92 21.69 13.52 -16.12
CA GLU A 92 20.94 13.42 -14.87
C GLU A 92 20.42 14.80 -14.52
N ILE A 93 19.13 14.93 -14.19
CA ILE A 93 18.56 16.23 -13.79
C ILE A 93 17.83 16.14 -12.46
N SER A 94 17.68 17.26 -11.77
CA SER A 94 16.89 17.27 -10.54
C SER A 94 15.43 16.91 -10.82
N GLU A 95 14.80 16.17 -9.91
CA GLU A 95 13.41 15.74 -10.03
C GLU A 95 12.46 16.93 -10.25
N LYS A 96 12.77 18.08 -9.64
CA LYS A 96 12.01 19.32 -9.76
C LYS A 96 12.11 19.89 -11.18
N LEU A 97 13.29 19.93 -11.77
CA LEU A 97 13.46 20.35 -13.16
C LEU A 97 12.70 19.41 -14.11
N PHE A 98 12.81 18.09 -13.89
CA PHE A 98 12.06 17.11 -14.67
C PHE A 98 10.55 17.36 -14.60
N PHE A 99 9.98 17.54 -13.41
CA PHE A 99 8.54 17.77 -13.27
C PHE A 99 8.07 19.08 -13.86
N VAL A 100 8.85 20.17 -13.76
CA VAL A 100 8.49 21.43 -14.42
C VAL A 100 8.48 21.26 -15.94
N LEU A 101 9.51 20.61 -16.52
CA LEU A 101 9.55 20.31 -17.96
C LEU A 101 8.37 19.42 -18.38
N LEU A 102 8.05 18.40 -17.59
CA LEU A 102 6.92 17.51 -17.82
C LEU A 102 5.59 18.26 -17.89
N ARG A 103 5.41 19.30 -17.05
CA ARG A 103 4.19 20.12 -17.00
C ARG A 103 4.12 21.18 -18.09
N LYS A 104 5.25 21.72 -18.53
CA LYS A 104 5.32 22.95 -19.35
C LYS A 104 5.77 22.73 -20.79
N THR A 105 6.30 21.55 -21.12
CA THR A 105 6.88 21.25 -22.44
C THR A 105 6.46 19.86 -22.92
N LYS A 106 6.68 19.54 -24.19
CA LYS A 106 6.64 18.14 -24.64
C LYS A 106 7.96 17.51 -24.28
N VAL A 107 7.96 16.34 -23.64
CA VAL A 107 9.19 15.66 -23.20
C VAL A 107 9.40 14.40 -24.02
N ASP A 108 10.60 14.24 -24.55
CA ASP A 108 11.10 13.04 -25.20
C ASP A 108 12.29 12.48 -24.40
N VAL A 109 12.18 11.23 -23.95
CA VAL A 109 13.20 10.59 -23.10
C VAL A 109 14.03 9.67 -23.99
N GLY A 110 15.32 10.00 -24.14
CA GLY A 110 16.28 9.18 -24.87
C GLY A 110 17.10 8.27 -23.95
N GLU A 111 18.28 7.90 -24.43
CA GLU A 111 19.19 6.97 -23.74
C GLU A 111 19.81 7.62 -22.49
N ASP A 112 20.09 6.80 -21.48
CA ASP A 112 20.87 7.17 -20.29
C ASP A 112 20.38 8.45 -19.57
N PHE A 113 19.06 8.63 -19.53
CA PHE A 113 18.43 9.67 -18.73
C PHE A 113 18.17 9.20 -17.28
N SER A 114 18.47 10.05 -16.30
CA SER A 114 18.15 9.83 -14.88
C SER A 114 17.65 11.08 -14.18
N ILE A 115 16.99 10.87 -13.04
CA ILE A 115 16.55 11.93 -12.12
C ILE A 115 17.14 11.73 -10.72
N THR A 116 17.41 12.83 -10.04
CA THR A 116 18.04 12.87 -8.70
C THR A 116 17.39 13.93 -7.80
N GLU A 117 17.77 13.95 -6.52
CA GLU A 117 17.18 14.87 -5.54
C GLU A 117 17.49 16.34 -5.91
N ASP A 118 16.52 17.23 -5.75
CA ASP A 118 16.74 18.66 -5.90
C ASP A 118 17.41 19.22 -4.64
N ILE A 119 18.72 19.47 -4.72
CA ILE A 119 19.47 20.09 -3.63
C ILE A 119 19.54 21.58 -3.90
N ASP A 120 18.85 22.37 -3.08
CA ASP A 120 18.92 23.83 -3.11
C ASP A 120 20.39 24.27 -3.09
N SER A 121 20.81 25.02 -4.12
CA SER A 121 22.17 25.54 -4.38
C SER A 121 23.11 24.71 -5.27
N GLU A 122 22.75 23.47 -5.60
CA GLU A 122 23.52 22.63 -6.54
C GLU A 122 23.06 22.81 -7.98
N ASP A 123 23.88 22.28 -8.90
CA ASP A 123 23.60 22.29 -10.32
C ASP A 123 22.52 21.24 -10.64
N CYS A 124 21.43 21.68 -11.26
CA CYS A 124 20.27 20.83 -11.53
C CYS A 124 20.44 19.92 -12.75
N ILE A 125 21.59 19.97 -13.43
CA ILE A 125 21.93 19.11 -14.56
C ILE A 125 23.35 18.57 -14.34
N MET A 126 23.51 17.26 -14.41
CA MET A 126 24.79 16.58 -14.35
C MET A 126 24.96 15.69 -15.57
N GLU A 127 26.22 15.40 -15.92
CA GLU A 127 26.50 14.33 -16.88
C GLU A 127 26.06 12.98 -16.31
N HIS A 128 25.58 12.09 -17.18
CA HIS A 128 25.16 10.75 -16.76
C HIS A 128 26.27 10.01 -16.00
N GLY A 129 25.91 9.40 -14.86
CA GLY A 129 26.83 8.61 -14.03
C GLY A 129 27.77 9.44 -13.15
N MET A 130 27.72 10.78 -13.23
CA MET A 130 28.45 11.69 -12.33
C MET A 130 27.63 12.11 -11.11
N GLY A 131 26.32 11.86 -11.14
CA GLY A 131 25.43 12.16 -10.03
C GLY A 131 25.75 11.36 -8.79
N GLY A 132 25.73 12.04 -7.63
CA GLY A 132 25.61 11.35 -6.36
C GLY A 132 24.34 10.49 -6.43
N ASN A 133 24.45 9.22 -6.06
CA ASN A 133 23.34 8.25 -6.00
C ASN A 133 22.30 8.67 -4.92
N THR A 134 21.75 9.87 -5.06
CA THR A 134 20.95 10.55 -4.07
C THR A 134 19.49 10.15 -4.29
N PRO A 135 18.87 9.51 -3.30
CA PRO A 135 17.57 8.90 -3.48
C PRO A 135 16.46 9.97 -3.44
N ILE A 136 15.50 9.86 -4.33
CA ILE A 136 14.43 10.85 -4.53
C ILE A 136 13.15 10.50 -3.77
N CYS A 137 12.31 11.52 -3.53
CA CYS A 137 10.99 11.37 -2.94
C CYS A 137 9.92 11.77 -3.97
N LEU A 138 9.20 10.79 -4.49
CA LEU A 138 8.09 11.04 -5.41
C LEU A 138 6.84 11.41 -4.63
N GLU A 139 6.69 12.70 -4.36
CA GLU A 139 5.55 13.28 -3.67
C GLU A 139 4.65 14.05 -4.63
N ARG A 140 3.37 14.13 -4.29
CA ARG A 140 2.35 14.77 -5.12
C ARG A 140 2.79 16.17 -5.60
N PRO A 141 3.00 16.39 -6.91
CA PRO A 141 3.07 17.74 -7.44
C PRO A 141 1.68 18.37 -7.45
N GLU A 142 1.64 19.70 -7.54
CA GLU A 142 0.43 20.47 -7.87
C GLU A 142 -0.31 19.86 -9.08
N ALA A 143 -1.59 20.25 -9.27
CA ALA A 143 -2.47 19.71 -10.31
C ALA A 143 -1.73 19.38 -11.62
N VAL A 144 -1.72 18.09 -12.01
CA VAL A 144 -0.99 17.59 -13.17
C VAL A 144 -1.71 18.05 -14.46
N PRO A 145 -1.11 18.92 -15.29
CA PRO A 145 -1.72 19.37 -16.53
C PRO A 145 -1.89 18.22 -17.53
N SER A 146 -2.81 18.36 -18.49
CA SER A 146 -3.03 17.37 -19.55
C SER A 146 -1.77 17.04 -20.35
N LEU A 147 -0.88 18.02 -20.54
CA LEU A 147 0.41 17.85 -21.21
C LEU A 147 1.33 16.86 -20.48
N ALA A 148 1.41 16.94 -19.14
CA ALA A 148 2.21 16.01 -18.36
C ALA A 148 1.71 14.57 -18.51
N LEU A 149 0.39 14.38 -18.56
CA LEU A 149 -0.20 13.06 -18.82
C LEU A 149 0.16 12.54 -20.22
N GLU A 150 0.10 13.39 -21.23
CA GLU A 150 0.49 13.03 -22.60
C GLU A 150 1.97 12.62 -22.66
N ASN A 151 2.85 13.36 -21.98
CA ASN A 151 4.26 13.03 -21.88
C ASN A 151 4.48 11.66 -21.22
N ILE A 152 3.88 11.40 -20.05
CA ILE A 152 4.01 10.11 -19.34
C ILE A 152 3.53 8.94 -20.22
N LYS A 153 2.44 9.12 -20.96
CA LYS A 153 1.91 8.09 -21.87
C LYS A 153 2.89 7.71 -22.99
N ARG A 154 3.66 8.68 -23.49
CA ARG A 154 4.61 8.50 -24.60
C ARG A 154 5.94 7.90 -24.15
N MET A 155 6.32 8.08 -22.88
CA MET A 155 7.58 7.58 -22.34
C MET A 155 7.66 6.04 -22.42
N PRO A 156 8.79 5.46 -22.87
CA PRO A 156 9.01 4.03 -22.79
C PRO A 156 9.07 3.54 -21.33
N PRO A 157 8.71 2.28 -21.04
CA PRO A 157 8.97 1.68 -19.71
C PRO A 157 10.48 1.63 -19.44
N ASN A 158 10.88 1.70 -18.16
CA ASN A 158 12.29 1.66 -17.73
C ASN A 158 13.22 2.68 -18.45
N SER A 159 12.68 3.84 -18.85
CA SER A 159 13.43 4.87 -19.57
C SER A 159 14.11 5.89 -18.65
N ILE A 160 13.64 6.04 -17.41
CA ILE A 160 14.11 7.07 -16.48
C ILE A 160 14.85 6.39 -15.32
N GLY A 161 16.18 6.50 -15.26
CA GLY A 161 16.94 6.02 -14.10
C GLY A 161 16.63 6.82 -12.84
N CYS A 162 16.44 6.16 -11.70
CA CYS A 162 16.37 6.83 -10.40
C CYS A 162 16.67 5.86 -9.25
N ILE A 163 16.94 6.43 -8.08
CA ILE A 163 16.98 5.72 -6.80
C ILE A 163 15.82 6.26 -5.97
N LEU A 164 14.91 5.41 -5.53
CA LEU A 164 13.75 5.85 -4.77
C LEU A 164 14.04 5.75 -3.27
N LYS A 165 13.74 6.82 -2.54
CA LYS A 165 13.65 6.80 -1.08
C LYS A 165 12.23 6.49 -0.61
N ARG A 166 11.26 7.19 -1.22
CA ARG A 166 9.85 7.18 -0.85
C ARG A 166 8.99 7.55 -2.05
N VAL A 167 7.80 6.98 -2.11
CA VAL A 167 6.73 7.35 -3.05
C VAL A 167 5.46 7.59 -2.27
N ASP A 168 4.87 8.78 -2.42
CA ASP A 168 3.62 9.16 -1.77
C ASP A 168 2.71 9.93 -2.73
N LEU A 169 1.81 9.20 -3.40
CA LEU A 169 0.99 9.72 -4.50
C LEU A 169 -0.51 9.53 -4.23
N PHE A 170 -1.21 10.66 -4.07
CA PHE A 170 -2.65 10.72 -3.82
C PHE A 170 -3.41 11.34 -4.98
N SER A 171 -4.43 10.64 -5.48
CA SER A 171 -5.39 11.08 -6.49
C SER A 171 -4.72 11.86 -7.64
N THR A 172 -3.67 11.27 -8.21
CA THR A 172 -2.87 11.88 -9.27
C THR A 172 -2.54 10.91 -10.39
N TRP A 173 -2.59 11.40 -11.63
CA TRP A 173 -2.13 10.70 -12.83
C TRP A 173 -0.65 10.36 -12.80
N LEU A 174 0.14 11.05 -11.95
CA LEU A 174 1.57 10.81 -11.81
C LEU A 174 1.87 9.37 -11.40
N ILE A 175 0.93 8.63 -10.80
CA ILE A 175 1.10 7.20 -10.50
C ILE A 175 1.56 6.41 -11.74
N ASN A 176 1.11 6.78 -12.95
CA ASN A 176 1.53 6.12 -14.20
C ASN A 176 3.00 6.34 -14.59
N ILE A 177 3.76 7.16 -13.85
CA ILE A 177 5.21 7.27 -14.04
C ILE A 177 5.94 6.03 -13.55
N LEU A 178 5.38 5.28 -12.59
CA LEU A 178 6.11 4.19 -11.91
C LEU A 178 6.68 3.14 -12.88
N PRO A 179 5.96 2.65 -13.90
CA PRO A 179 6.53 1.72 -14.87
C PRO A 179 7.58 2.34 -15.81
N LYS A 180 7.72 3.67 -15.82
CA LYS A 180 8.71 4.41 -16.63
C LYS A 180 10.05 4.52 -15.91
N LEU A 181 10.05 4.34 -14.59
CA LEU A 181 11.24 4.40 -13.76
C LEU A 181 12.04 3.10 -13.88
N ARG A 182 13.34 3.24 -14.11
CA ARG A 182 14.35 2.17 -14.11
C ARG A 182 14.98 2.13 -12.73
N ILE A 183 14.35 1.38 -11.84
CA ILE A 183 14.76 1.20 -10.44
C ILE A 183 15.46 -0.14 -10.29
N HIS A 184 16.64 -0.13 -9.68
CA HIS A 184 17.38 -1.37 -9.40
C HIS A 184 16.66 -2.22 -8.34
N GLU A 185 16.71 -3.55 -8.47
CA GLU A 185 16.02 -4.48 -7.55
C GLU A 185 16.55 -4.40 -6.11
N ASP A 186 17.81 -4.01 -5.94
CA ASP A 186 18.44 -3.80 -4.63
C ASP A 186 18.23 -2.39 -4.04
N CYS A 187 17.47 -1.52 -4.72
CA CYS A 187 17.14 -0.21 -4.18
C CYS A 187 16.25 -0.36 -2.95
N GLU A 188 16.69 0.12 -1.79
CA GLU A 188 15.87 0.14 -0.57
C GLU A 188 14.89 1.32 -0.63
N VAL A 189 13.60 1.02 -0.53
CA VAL A 189 12.53 2.03 -0.54
C VAL A 189 11.79 1.96 0.78
N GLY A 190 11.76 3.07 1.52
CA GLY A 190 11.11 3.10 2.85
C GLY A 190 9.60 2.93 2.74
N ASP A 191 8.94 3.82 2.00
CA ASP A 191 7.47 3.84 1.90
C ASP A 191 7.01 3.94 0.43
N LEU A 192 6.09 3.05 0.02
CA LEU A 192 5.29 3.15 -1.21
C LEU A 192 3.82 3.30 -0.83
N THR A 193 3.32 4.54 -0.87
CA THR A 193 1.93 4.87 -0.58
C THR A 193 1.24 5.40 -1.83
N LEU A 194 0.21 4.67 -2.29
CA LEU A 194 -0.60 5.05 -3.45
C LEU A 194 -2.08 5.03 -3.06
N ASN A 195 -2.80 6.10 -3.35
CA ASN A 195 -4.23 6.18 -3.10
C ASN A 195 -4.92 6.89 -4.26
N THR A 196 -5.90 6.24 -4.88
CA THR A 196 -6.77 6.94 -5.82
C THR A 196 -8.11 6.26 -6.03
N ASP A 197 -9.16 7.06 -5.96
CA ASP A 197 -10.56 6.75 -6.27
C ASP A 197 -10.91 6.86 -7.77
N ARG A 198 -9.94 7.14 -8.65
CA ARG A 198 -10.17 7.31 -10.09
C ARG A 198 -9.37 6.28 -10.88
N GLU A 199 -10.06 5.38 -11.57
CA GLU A 199 -9.46 4.32 -12.39
C GLU A 199 -8.42 4.86 -13.38
N GLU A 200 -8.73 6.01 -13.96
CA GLU A 200 -7.90 6.69 -14.95
C GLU A 200 -6.47 6.95 -14.43
N HIS A 201 -6.28 7.20 -13.13
CA HIS A 201 -4.97 7.43 -12.52
C HIS A 201 -4.07 6.18 -12.47
N VAL A 202 -4.62 4.97 -12.60
CA VAL A 202 -3.84 3.71 -12.62
C VAL A 202 -4.03 2.92 -13.91
N ALA A 203 -4.93 3.34 -14.79
CA ALA A 203 -5.28 2.60 -16.00
C ALA A 203 -4.08 2.31 -16.91
N GLY A 204 -3.08 3.19 -16.96
CA GLY A 204 -1.85 2.95 -17.71
C GLY A 204 -1.02 1.81 -17.14
N ILE A 205 -0.98 1.66 -15.81
CA ILE A 205 -0.33 0.55 -15.12
C ILE A 205 -1.11 -0.75 -15.32
N LEU A 206 -2.42 -0.72 -15.08
CA LEU A 206 -3.24 -1.95 -15.09
C LEU A 206 -3.33 -2.59 -16.49
N LYS A 207 -3.28 -1.77 -17.56
CA LYS A 207 -3.22 -2.21 -18.96
C LYS A 207 -1.84 -2.67 -19.40
N HIS A 208 -0.80 -2.44 -18.60
CA HIS A 208 0.54 -2.86 -18.93
C HIS A 208 0.71 -4.35 -18.63
N ASP A 209 1.17 -5.12 -19.61
CA ASP A 209 1.34 -6.58 -19.48
C ASP A 209 2.60 -6.95 -18.69
N GLN A 210 3.58 -6.05 -18.63
CA GLN A 210 4.84 -6.29 -17.95
C GLN A 210 4.79 -5.80 -16.50
N MET A 211 5.35 -6.61 -15.60
CA MET A 211 5.59 -6.20 -14.23
C MET A 211 6.75 -5.20 -14.20
N PHE A 212 6.70 -4.22 -13.28
CA PHE A 212 7.77 -3.25 -13.09
C PHE A 212 8.40 -3.38 -11.68
N CYS A 213 9.63 -2.90 -11.55
CA CYS A 213 10.38 -2.90 -10.29
C CYS A 213 10.10 -1.63 -9.50
N VAL A 214 9.97 -1.74 -8.18
CA VAL A 214 9.90 -0.60 -7.25
C VAL A 214 10.98 -0.67 -6.17
N GLY A 215 11.98 -1.55 -6.33
CA GLY A 215 12.96 -1.85 -5.29
C GLY A 215 12.41 -2.72 -4.14
N ARG A 216 13.19 -2.83 -3.07
CA ARG A 216 12.84 -3.51 -1.81
C ARG A 216 12.08 -2.54 -0.91
N VAL A 217 10.75 -2.66 -0.93
CA VAL A 217 9.86 -1.77 -0.17
C VAL A 217 9.70 -2.25 1.27
N GLU A 218 10.06 -1.42 2.25
CA GLU A 218 9.82 -1.69 3.67
C GLU A 218 8.31 -1.63 3.98
N ARG A 219 7.62 -0.56 3.57
CA ARG A 219 6.17 -0.38 3.81
C ARG A 219 5.41 -0.03 2.53
N MET A 220 4.35 -0.79 2.26
CA MET A 220 3.48 -0.61 1.09
C MET A 220 2.03 -0.39 1.53
N ASN A 221 1.46 0.76 1.20
CA ASN A 221 0.06 1.09 1.47
C ASN A 221 -0.67 1.46 0.19
N LEU A 222 -1.67 0.67 -0.20
CA LEU A 222 -2.43 0.88 -1.43
C LEU A 222 -3.93 0.99 -1.11
N SER A 223 -4.56 2.08 -1.57
CA SER A 223 -5.97 2.36 -1.32
C SER A 223 -6.78 2.59 -2.59
N GLU A 224 -8.01 2.10 -2.58
CA GLU A 224 -8.99 2.21 -3.67
C GLU A 224 -8.45 1.59 -4.98
N TYR A 225 -8.56 2.23 -6.16
CA TYR A 225 -8.04 1.67 -7.43
C TYR A 225 -6.53 1.40 -7.39
N ALA A 226 -5.79 2.05 -6.49
CA ALA A 226 -4.36 1.78 -6.32
C ALA A 226 -4.07 0.36 -5.82
N VAL A 227 -5.03 -0.33 -5.19
CA VAL A 227 -4.89 -1.75 -4.80
C VAL A 227 -4.55 -2.61 -6.01
N GLY A 228 -5.07 -2.30 -7.21
CA GLY A 228 -4.76 -3.02 -8.44
C GLY A 228 -3.27 -2.98 -8.84
N VAL A 229 -2.54 -1.94 -8.43
CA VAL A 229 -1.12 -1.75 -8.78
C VAL A 229 -0.26 -2.90 -8.26
N ILE A 230 -0.59 -3.49 -7.10
CA ILE A 230 0.17 -4.62 -6.54
C ILE A 230 0.31 -5.80 -7.50
N THR A 231 -0.67 -5.99 -8.39
CA THR A 231 -0.68 -7.08 -9.37
C THR A 231 0.30 -6.87 -10.52
N LYS A 232 0.88 -5.68 -10.62
CA LYS A 232 1.82 -5.23 -11.67
C LYS A 232 3.21 -4.93 -11.13
N VAL A 233 3.43 -5.05 -9.82
CA VAL A 233 4.74 -4.83 -9.20
C VAL A 233 5.46 -6.17 -9.05
N ASN A 234 6.72 -6.23 -9.45
CA ASN A 234 7.58 -7.39 -9.20
C ASN A 234 8.00 -7.41 -7.72
N LEU A 235 7.28 -8.20 -6.92
CA LEU A 235 7.56 -8.42 -5.50
C LEU A 235 8.25 -9.77 -5.24
N LYS A 236 8.78 -10.40 -6.29
CA LYS A 236 9.51 -11.66 -6.12
C LYS A 236 10.77 -11.37 -5.32
N ASP A 237 11.00 -12.18 -4.29
CA ASP A 237 12.16 -12.08 -3.40
C ASP A 237 12.22 -10.81 -2.53
N CYS A 238 11.16 -9.98 -2.52
CA CYS A 238 11.03 -8.85 -1.61
C CYS A 238 10.65 -9.29 -0.19
N GLU A 239 11.21 -8.61 0.81
CA GLU A 239 10.78 -8.66 2.21
C GLU A 239 10.06 -7.36 2.53
N ILE A 240 8.75 -7.43 2.83
CA ILE A 240 7.91 -6.28 3.16
C ILE A 240 7.62 -6.33 4.67
N GLU A 241 7.99 -5.27 5.39
CA GLU A 241 7.67 -5.15 6.81
C GLU A 241 6.18 -4.88 7.02
N TRP A 242 5.57 -4.00 6.22
CA TRP A 242 4.15 -3.65 6.35
C TRP A 242 3.43 -3.58 5.00
N LEU A 243 2.39 -4.40 4.80
CA LEU A 243 1.48 -4.34 3.65
C LEU A 243 0.06 -3.95 4.09
N GLY A 244 -0.39 -2.77 3.69
CA GLY A 244 -1.76 -2.29 3.91
C GLY A 244 -2.53 -2.18 2.60
N LEU A 245 -3.69 -2.84 2.50
CA LEU A 245 -4.62 -2.68 1.38
C LEU A 245 -6.01 -2.24 1.88
N HIS A 246 -6.59 -1.22 1.25
CA HIS A 246 -7.94 -0.74 1.56
C HIS A 246 -8.76 -0.54 0.29
N ALA A 247 -10.00 -0.99 0.28
CA ALA A 247 -10.94 -0.67 -0.80
C ALA A 247 -12.35 -0.52 -0.25
N SER A 248 -12.91 0.68 -0.39
CA SER A 248 -14.25 1.02 0.12
C SER A 248 -15.38 0.58 -0.83
N GLU A 249 -15.06 0.34 -2.10
CA GLU A 249 -15.99 -0.14 -3.14
C GLU A 249 -15.47 -1.38 -3.88
N GLU A 250 -16.39 -2.21 -4.37
CA GLU A 250 -16.06 -3.46 -5.08
C GLU A 250 -15.34 -3.18 -6.42
N GLU A 251 -15.70 -2.08 -7.08
CA GLU A 251 -15.14 -1.69 -8.38
C GLU A 251 -13.60 -1.56 -8.34
N TYR A 252 -13.05 -1.10 -7.22
CA TYR A 252 -11.62 -0.89 -7.03
C TYR A 252 -10.77 -2.17 -7.09
N ILE A 253 -11.39 -3.33 -6.82
CA ILE A 253 -10.70 -4.62 -6.81
C ILE A 253 -11.28 -5.63 -7.81
N THR A 254 -12.29 -5.23 -8.58
CA THR A 254 -13.05 -6.14 -9.45
C THR A 254 -12.12 -6.88 -10.44
N GLU A 255 -11.16 -6.18 -11.04
CA GLU A 255 -10.19 -6.79 -11.97
C GLU A 255 -9.25 -7.79 -11.27
N ILE A 256 -8.89 -7.54 -10.01
CA ILE A 256 -8.07 -8.46 -9.22
C ILE A 256 -8.85 -9.76 -8.93
N LEU A 257 -10.12 -9.64 -8.57
CA LEU A 257 -10.97 -10.79 -8.26
C LEU A 257 -11.24 -11.69 -9.48
N LYS A 258 -11.19 -11.13 -10.69
CA LYS A 258 -11.31 -11.89 -11.96
C LYS A 258 -10.08 -12.72 -12.29
N GLN A 259 -8.92 -12.44 -11.68
CA GLN A 259 -7.69 -13.19 -11.97
C GLN A 259 -7.82 -14.66 -11.55
N GLU A 260 -7.43 -15.58 -12.44
CA GLU A 260 -7.46 -17.02 -12.16
C GLU A 260 -6.26 -17.46 -11.33
N LYS A 261 -5.08 -16.89 -11.61
CA LYS A 261 -3.82 -17.25 -10.96
C LYS A 261 -3.54 -16.29 -9.80
N PRO A 262 -3.18 -16.80 -8.62
CA PRO A 262 -2.70 -15.94 -7.54
C PRO A 262 -1.42 -15.20 -7.94
N PHE A 263 -1.26 -13.96 -7.46
CA PHE A 263 -0.04 -13.18 -7.64
C PHE A 263 0.87 -13.27 -6.41
N CYS A 264 2.17 -13.06 -6.61
CA CYS A 264 3.17 -13.06 -5.53
C CYS A 264 3.16 -11.71 -4.81
N VAL A 265 3.23 -11.72 -3.47
CA VAL A 265 3.36 -10.52 -2.62
C VAL A 265 4.68 -10.44 -1.87
N GLY A 266 5.65 -11.31 -2.20
CA GLY A 266 6.90 -11.45 -1.46
C GLY A 266 6.70 -12.07 -0.07
N ARG A 267 7.66 -11.85 0.82
CA ARG A 267 7.58 -12.24 2.24
C ARG A 267 7.08 -11.04 3.04
N VAL A 268 5.87 -11.15 3.60
CA VAL A 268 5.21 -10.06 4.32
C VAL A 268 5.20 -10.35 5.82
N LYS A 269 5.79 -9.46 6.61
CA LYS A 269 5.82 -9.59 8.08
C LYS A 269 4.49 -9.17 8.72
N ASN A 270 3.95 -8.01 8.33
CA ASN A 270 2.67 -7.51 8.81
C ASN A 270 1.74 -7.18 7.64
N MET A 271 0.50 -7.66 7.69
CA MET A 271 -0.50 -7.50 6.64
C MET A 271 -1.82 -7.00 7.22
N TRP A 272 -2.34 -5.91 6.66
CA TRP A 272 -3.65 -5.35 6.99
C TRP A 272 -4.51 -5.22 5.73
N LEU A 273 -5.69 -5.85 5.73
CA LEU A 273 -6.67 -5.75 4.64
C LEU A 273 -8.00 -5.19 5.17
N GLY A 274 -8.44 -4.08 4.60
CA GLY A 274 -9.65 -3.36 4.99
C GLY A 274 -10.75 -3.39 3.92
N ASP A 275 -11.98 -3.61 4.36
CA ASP A 275 -13.20 -3.61 3.55
C ASP A 275 -13.12 -4.56 2.34
N TYR A 276 -13.43 -4.12 1.11
CA TYR A 276 -13.39 -5.00 -0.06
C TYR A 276 -12.00 -5.59 -0.30
N ALA A 277 -10.92 -4.93 0.14
CA ALA A 277 -9.56 -5.45 0.01
C ALA A 277 -9.35 -6.79 0.75
N VAL A 278 -10.22 -7.14 1.71
CA VAL A 278 -10.25 -8.48 2.31
C VAL A 278 -10.43 -9.57 1.25
N GLY A 279 -11.18 -9.30 0.17
CA GLY A 279 -11.35 -10.22 -0.96
C GLY A 279 -10.06 -10.55 -1.71
N VAL A 280 -9.10 -9.63 -1.72
CA VAL A 280 -7.82 -9.75 -2.45
C VAL A 280 -6.97 -10.88 -1.89
N ILE A 281 -7.11 -11.24 -0.61
CA ILE A 281 -6.35 -12.34 0.02
C ILE A 281 -6.50 -13.67 -0.73
N THR A 282 -7.66 -13.89 -1.37
CA THR A 282 -7.95 -15.12 -2.15
C THR A 282 -7.18 -15.19 -3.46
N LYS A 283 -6.53 -14.09 -3.85
CA LYS A 283 -5.74 -13.93 -5.07
C LYS A 283 -4.26 -13.78 -4.79
N MET A 284 -3.83 -13.91 -3.54
CA MET A 284 -2.43 -13.86 -3.15
C MET A 284 -1.84 -15.28 -2.99
N SER A 285 -0.60 -15.45 -3.40
CA SER A 285 0.19 -16.66 -3.13
C SER A 285 0.85 -16.54 -1.75
N LEU A 286 0.18 -17.05 -0.70
CA LEU A 286 0.61 -16.89 0.71
C LEU A 286 1.09 -18.17 1.40
N LYS A 287 1.05 -19.32 0.72
CA LYS A 287 1.27 -20.63 1.35
C LYS A 287 2.64 -20.73 2.04
N ASP A 288 3.67 -20.13 1.44
CA ASP A 288 5.05 -20.18 1.93
C ASP A 288 5.45 -18.89 2.67
N CYS A 289 4.46 -18.09 3.09
CA CYS A 289 4.69 -16.89 3.89
C CYS A 289 4.70 -17.21 5.40
N GLU A 290 5.59 -16.55 6.12
CA GLU A 290 5.59 -16.47 7.59
C GLU A 290 5.16 -15.05 7.99
N ILE A 291 3.89 -14.90 8.35
CA ILE A 291 3.30 -13.61 8.71
C ILE A 291 3.32 -13.46 10.23
N GLU A 292 3.90 -12.38 10.74
CA GLU A 292 3.82 -12.11 12.18
C GLU A 292 2.43 -11.59 12.57
N HIS A 293 1.87 -10.66 11.79
CA HIS A 293 0.58 -10.03 12.10
C HIS A 293 -0.32 -9.99 10.85
N LEU A 294 -1.43 -10.73 10.86
CA LEU A 294 -2.48 -10.67 9.83
C LEU A 294 -3.75 -10.07 10.42
N LYS A 295 -4.19 -8.92 9.90
CA LYS A 295 -5.42 -8.25 10.35
C LYS A 295 -6.39 -8.05 9.18
N LEU A 296 -7.59 -8.64 9.30
CA LEU A 296 -8.69 -8.46 8.35
C LEU A 296 -9.82 -7.70 9.02
N TYR A 297 -10.32 -6.65 8.39
CA TYR A 297 -11.38 -5.80 8.91
C TYR A 297 -12.42 -5.54 7.82
N ALA A 298 -13.69 -5.86 8.08
CA ALA A 298 -14.76 -5.66 7.11
C ALA A 298 -16.04 -5.17 7.78
N THR A 299 -16.41 -3.92 7.51
CA THR A 299 -17.57 -3.26 8.13
C THR A 299 -18.92 -3.67 7.56
N ARG A 300 -18.96 -4.19 6.34
CA ARG A 300 -20.19 -4.61 5.65
C ARG A 300 -20.11 -6.05 5.16
N ARG A 301 -21.26 -6.69 4.98
CA ARG A 301 -21.34 -8.07 4.51
C ARG A 301 -20.74 -8.23 3.10
N GLU A 302 -20.95 -7.23 2.26
CA GLU A 302 -20.53 -7.24 0.85
C GLU A 302 -19.00 -7.29 0.72
N HIS A 303 -18.27 -6.72 1.69
CA HIS A 303 -16.80 -6.67 1.71
C HIS A 303 -16.15 -8.06 1.70
N VAL A 304 -16.83 -9.07 2.24
CA VAL A 304 -16.33 -10.46 2.30
C VAL A 304 -17.03 -11.39 1.32
N ALA A 305 -17.95 -10.89 0.49
CA ALA A 305 -18.76 -11.71 -0.41
C ALA A 305 -17.89 -12.55 -1.36
N ALA A 306 -16.84 -11.95 -1.94
CA ALA A 306 -15.90 -12.63 -2.82
C ALA A 306 -15.17 -13.81 -2.13
N VAL A 307 -14.78 -13.63 -0.86
CA VAL A 307 -14.17 -14.70 -0.06
C VAL A 307 -15.17 -15.81 0.20
N LEU A 308 -16.38 -15.46 0.66
CA LEU A 308 -17.41 -16.44 1.03
C LEU A 308 -17.93 -17.23 -0.19
N ALA A 309 -17.84 -16.67 -1.39
CA ALA A 309 -18.17 -17.35 -2.64
C ALA A 309 -17.13 -18.41 -3.05
N GLN A 310 -15.94 -18.45 -2.43
CA GLN A 310 -14.93 -19.45 -2.73
C GLN A 310 -15.44 -20.86 -2.41
N LYS A 311 -15.29 -21.77 -3.38
CA LYS A 311 -15.62 -23.19 -3.24
C LYS A 311 -14.55 -23.97 -2.50
N LYS A 312 -13.28 -23.60 -2.72
CA LYS A 312 -12.12 -24.25 -2.10
C LYS A 312 -11.57 -23.34 -1.01
N PRO A 313 -11.24 -23.90 0.17
CA PRO A 313 -10.51 -23.15 1.17
C PRO A 313 -9.13 -22.69 0.66
N PHE A 314 -8.63 -21.56 1.16
CA PHE A 314 -7.28 -21.05 0.85
C PHE A 314 -6.39 -21.07 2.11
N CYS A 315 -5.06 -21.17 1.95
CA CYS A 315 -4.12 -21.09 3.08
C CYS A 315 -3.35 -19.76 3.04
N VAL A 316 -3.05 -19.25 4.24
CA VAL A 316 -2.31 -17.99 4.47
C VAL A 316 -0.89 -18.22 5.03
N GLY A 317 -0.40 -19.46 4.94
CA GLY A 317 0.91 -19.85 5.48
C GLY A 317 0.92 -19.96 7.00
N ARG A 318 2.07 -19.69 7.62
CA ARG A 318 2.20 -19.63 9.09
C ARG A 318 1.92 -18.20 9.56
N VAL A 319 1.09 -18.06 10.59
CA VAL A 319 0.71 -16.77 11.14
C VAL A 319 0.95 -16.74 12.65
N LYS A 320 1.75 -15.79 13.13
CA LYS A 320 1.94 -15.63 14.58
C LYS A 320 0.69 -15.05 15.23
N ARG A 321 0.12 -13.96 14.69
CA ARG A 321 -1.09 -13.35 15.22
C ARG A 321 -2.08 -13.02 14.11
N MET A 322 -3.30 -13.54 14.23
CA MET A 322 -4.39 -13.34 13.28
C MET A 322 -5.58 -12.68 13.97
N TRP A 323 -6.00 -11.54 13.46
CA TRP A 323 -7.19 -10.83 13.93
C TRP A 323 -8.22 -10.68 12.82
N LEU A 324 -9.43 -11.19 13.05
CA LEU A 324 -10.57 -11.04 12.17
C LEU A 324 -11.65 -10.24 12.88
N TYR A 325 -11.99 -9.07 12.32
CA TYR A 325 -12.93 -8.13 12.92
C TYR A 325 -14.20 -7.99 12.09
N GLU A 326 -15.33 -7.93 12.78
CA GLU A 326 -16.66 -7.69 12.19
C GLU A 326 -17.01 -8.75 11.13
N TYR A 327 -17.46 -8.39 9.93
CA TYR A 327 -17.79 -9.37 8.89
C TYR A 327 -16.58 -10.19 8.44
N ALA A 328 -15.34 -9.74 8.72
CA ALA A 328 -14.13 -10.50 8.41
C ALA A 328 -14.02 -11.78 9.22
N VAL A 329 -14.75 -11.90 10.34
CA VAL A 329 -14.88 -13.17 11.07
C VAL A 329 -15.38 -14.29 10.16
N GLY A 330 -16.24 -14.00 9.17
CA GLY A 330 -16.71 -14.98 8.18
C GLY A 330 -15.63 -15.60 7.31
N VAL A 331 -14.50 -14.91 7.11
CA VAL A 331 -13.37 -15.38 6.29
C VAL A 331 -12.81 -16.70 6.82
N ILE A 332 -12.83 -16.91 8.14
CA ILE A 332 -12.29 -18.14 8.78
C ILE A 332 -12.94 -19.41 8.21
N THR A 333 -14.21 -19.33 7.79
CA THR A 333 -14.97 -20.47 7.23
C THR A 333 -14.44 -20.93 5.87
N LYS A 334 -13.56 -20.13 5.25
CA LYS A 334 -12.95 -20.38 3.95
C LYS A 334 -11.43 -20.53 4.01
N MET A 335 -10.85 -20.56 5.21
CA MET A 335 -9.43 -20.82 5.39
C MET A 335 -9.16 -22.32 5.58
N SER A 336 -8.10 -22.84 4.94
CA SER A 336 -7.58 -24.19 5.18
C SER A 336 -6.57 -24.17 6.31
N LEU A 337 -7.03 -24.21 7.56
CA LEU A 337 -6.11 -24.19 8.71
C LEU A 337 -5.42 -25.54 8.99
N LYS A 338 -5.67 -26.59 8.20
CA LYS A 338 -4.92 -27.86 8.34
C LYS A 338 -3.47 -27.70 7.91
N ASP A 339 -3.25 -26.91 6.86
CA ASP A 339 -1.93 -26.64 6.27
C ASP A 339 -1.36 -25.28 6.73
N CYS A 340 -2.10 -24.54 7.54
CA CYS A 340 -1.66 -23.29 8.14
C CYS A 340 -1.45 -23.50 9.65
N GLU A 341 -0.51 -22.77 10.25
CA GLU A 341 -0.30 -22.77 11.70
C GLU A 341 -0.55 -21.37 12.23
N VAL A 342 -1.41 -21.23 13.25
CA VAL A 342 -1.73 -19.93 13.86
C VAL A 342 -1.35 -19.96 15.34
N GLU A 343 -0.48 -19.07 15.80
CA GLU A 343 -0.14 -19.01 17.22
C GLU A 343 -1.28 -18.33 18.01
N ASP A 344 -1.66 -17.10 17.66
CA ASP A 344 -2.77 -16.37 18.30
C ASP A 344 -3.88 -16.09 17.28
N LEU A 345 -5.08 -16.64 17.49
CA LEU A 345 -6.28 -16.36 16.70
C LEU A 345 -7.28 -15.54 17.53
N SER A 346 -7.63 -14.35 17.05
CA SER A 346 -8.63 -13.48 17.68
C SER A 346 -9.76 -13.16 16.70
N LEU A 347 -10.99 -13.47 17.11
CA LEU A 347 -12.22 -13.16 16.37
C LEU A 347 -13.05 -12.19 17.21
N ALA A 348 -13.40 -11.02 16.67
CA ALA A 348 -14.22 -10.04 17.37
C ALA A 348 -15.34 -9.53 16.46
N ALA A 349 -16.57 -9.53 16.99
CA ALA A 349 -17.75 -9.08 16.25
C ALA A 349 -18.68 -8.28 17.16
N SER A 350 -18.77 -6.97 16.91
CA SER A 350 -19.57 -6.06 17.74
C SER A 350 -21.08 -6.21 17.53
N GLU A 351 -21.52 -6.78 16.41
CA GLU A 351 -22.94 -7.00 16.11
C GLU A 351 -23.26 -8.46 15.75
N LYS A 352 -24.47 -8.91 16.11
CA LYS A 352 -25.00 -10.22 15.71
C LYS A 352 -24.98 -10.44 14.20
N ALA A 353 -25.18 -9.37 13.42
CA ALA A 353 -25.21 -9.43 11.96
C ALA A 353 -23.88 -9.91 11.37
N HIS A 354 -22.75 -9.57 12.00
CA HIS A 354 -21.39 -9.89 11.55
C HIS A 354 -21.14 -11.40 11.46
N VAL A 355 -21.74 -12.18 12.37
CA VAL A 355 -21.58 -13.64 12.45
C VAL A 355 -22.81 -14.41 11.96
N ALA A 356 -23.91 -13.73 11.62
CA ALA A 356 -25.18 -14.38 11.27
C ALA A 356 -25.05 -15.36 10.09
N GLY A 357 -24.16 -15.09 9.13
CA GLY A 357 -23.89 -16.00 8.01
C GLY A 357 -23.25 -17.31 8.44
N ILE A 358 -22.32 -17.25 9.41
CA ILE A 358 -21.61 -18.42 9.95
C ILE A 358 -22.59 -19.28 10.76
N LEU A 359 -23.39 -18.65 11.62
CA LEU A 359 -24.34 -19.36 12.49
C LEU A 359 -25.47 -20.06 11.73
N LYS A 360 -25.74 -19.67 10.49
CA LYS A 360 -26.70 -20.33 9.60
C LYS A 360 -26.12 -21.53 8.85
N GLN A 361 -24.81 -21.74 8.88
CA GLN A 361 -24.20 -22.89 8.21
C GLN A 361 -24.64 -24.19 8.89
N GLU A 362 -25.00 -25.18 8.10
CA GLU A 362 -25.38 -26.51 8.60
C GLU A 362 -24.15 -27.27 9.11
N ASN A 363 -23.08 -27.24 8.32
CA ASN A 363 -21.84 -27.95 8.62
C ASN A 363 -20.86 -27.06 9.38
N PRO A 364 -20.22 -27.57 10.44
CA PRO A 364 -19.15 -26.85 11.10
C PRO A 364 -17.92 -26.77 10.19
N PHE A 365 -17.11 -25.73 10.37
CA PHE A 365 -15.79 -25.60 9.75
C PHE A 365 -14.70 -26.07 10.70
N CYS A 366 -13.56 -26.49 10.16
CA CYS A 366 -12.43 -26.95 10.97
C CYS A 366 -11.47 -25.79 11.24
N VAL A 367 -11.27 -25.49 12.52
CA VAL A 367 -10.16 -24.67 12.99
C VAL A 367 -8.99 -25.61 13.21
N GLY A 368 -7.91 -25.39 12.46
CA GLY A 368 -6.77 -26.30 12.40
C GLY A 368 -5.87 -26.18 13.63
N ARG A 369 -4.57 -25.98 13.42
CA ARG A 369 -3.62 -25.84 14.53
C ARG A 369 -3.60 -24.40 15.04
N VAL A 370 -4.18 -24.18 16.22
CA VAL A 370 -4.26 -22.89 16.91
C VAL A 370 -3.76 -23.06 18.33
N LYS A 371 -2.77 -22.25 18.72
CA LYS A 371 -2.18 -22.32 20.05
C LYS A 371 -3.00 -21.54 21.08
N ASN A 372 -3.40 -20.31 20.75
CA ASN A 372 -4.23 -19.45 21.58
C ASN A 372 -5.43 -18.96 20.78
N MET A 373 -6.63 -18.99 21.37
CA MET A 373 -7.85 -18.51 20.73
C MET A 373 -8.64 -17.59 21.64
N ASP A 374 -8.93 -16.38 21.14
CA ASP A 374 -9.79 -15.39 21.80
C ASP A 374 -11.02 -15.13 20.92
N LEU A 375 -12.22 -15.38 21.46
CA LEU A 375 -13.48 -15.00 20.82
C LEU A 375 -14.14 -13.89 21.63
N GLU A 376 -14.37 -12.74 20.99
CA GLU A 376 -14.90 -11.53 21.61
C GLU A 376 -16.29 -11.15 21.06
N ASP A 377 -17.14 -10.64 21.93
CA ASP A 377 -18.48 -10.17 21.63
C ASP A 377 -19.36 -11.22 20.94
N TYR A 378 -20.05 -10.91 19.84
CA TYR A 378 -20.88 -11.89 19.13
C TYR A 378 -20.05 -12.99 18.45
N ALA A 379 -18.72 -12.84 18.34
CA ALA A 379 -17.86 -13.89 17.79
C ALA A 379 -17.84 -15.13 18.69
N VAL A 380 -18.18 -15.03 19.98
CA VAL A 380 -18.30 -16.19 20.87
C VAL A 380 -19.27 -17.24 20.29
N GLY A 381 -20.35 -16.82 19.63
CA GLY A 381 -21.33 -17.74 19.04
C GLY A 381 -20.77 -18.62 17.93
N VAL A 382 -19.67 -18.19 17.29
CA VAL A 382 -19.00 -18.94 16.21
C VAL A 382 -18.48 -20.30 16.70
N ILE A 383 -18.23 -20.43 18.00
CA ILE A 383 -17.83 -21.70 18.63
C ILE A 383 -18.81 -22.85 18.34
N THR A 384 -20.10 -22.54 18.15
CA THR A 384 -21.15 -23.52 17.85
C THR A 384 -21.07 -24.09 16.43
N LYS A 385 -20.20 -23.52 15.59
CA LYS A 385 -20.00 -23.87 14.17
C LYS A 385 -18.56 -24.21 13.83
N MET A 386 -17.71 -24.40 14.82
CA MET A 386 -16.34 -24.85 14.61
C MET A 386 -16.11 -26.25 15.16
N THR A 387 -15.12 -26.91 14.59
CA THR A 387 -14.52 -28.15 15.09
C THR A 387 -13.03 -27.89 15.25
N ILE A 388 -12.45 -28.35 16.35
CA ILE A 388 -11.00 -28.28 16.57
C ILE A 388 -10.38 -29.58 16.08
N ASN A 389 -9.22 -29.50 15.43
CA ASN A 389 -8.49 -30.69 15.02
C ASN A 389 -8.09 -31.53 16.25
N GLU A 390 -8.26 -32.86 16.19
CA GLU A 390 -7.93 -33.81 17.26
C GLU A 390 -6.46 -33.72 17.71
N ASP A 391 -5.57 -33.37 16.78
CA ASP A 391 -4.14 -33.19 17.04
C ASP A 391 -3.80 -31.81 17.66
N ASN A 392 -4.78 -30.92 17.79
CA ASN A 392 -4.55 -29.59 18.36
C ASN A 392 -4.64 -29.63 19.89
N THR A 393 -3.63 -29.08 20.56
CA THR A 393 -3.65 -28.82 22.01
C THR A 393 -3.49 -27.32 22.23
N MET A 394 -4.56 -26.65 22.64
CA MET A 394 -4.54 -25.21 22.90
C MET A 394 -3.84 -24.91 24.22
N GLU A 395 -3.00 -23.87 24.24
CA GLU A 395 -2.46 -23.30 25.48
C GLU A 395 -3.46 -22.38 26.17
N ARG A 396 -4.24 -21.62 25.41
CA ARG A 396 -5.24 -20.69 25.95
C ARG A 396 -6.48 -20.62 25.07
N PHE A 397 -7.65 -20.66 25.70
CA PHE A 397 -8.96 -20.47 25.06
C PHE A 397 -9.80 -19.51 25.88
N VAL A 398 -10.23 -18.40 25.28
CA VAL A 398 -11.00 -17.35 25.97
C VAL A 398 -12.31 -17.05 25.23
N LEU A 399 -13.39 -16.99 26.00
CA LEU A 399 -14.66 -16.41 25.56
C LEU A 399 -14.96 -15.14 26.35
N ALA A 400 -14.85 -13.99 25.68
CA ALA A 400 -15.14 -12.69 26.26
C ALA A 400 -16.39 -12.09 25.62
N GLY A 401 -17.50 -12.08 26.36
CA GLY A 401 -18.75 -11.48 25.89
C GLY A 401 -19.63 -11.09 27.06
N TYR A 402 -20.74 -10.42 26.77
CA TYR A 402 -21.68 -9.95 27.78
C TYR A 402 -23.12 -10.24 27.35
N GLY A 403 -24.03 -10.34 28.32
CA GLY A 403 -25.46 -10.43 28.06
C GLY A 403 -25.84 -11.52 27.06
N ASP A 404 -26.40 -11.08 25.93
CA ASP A 404 -26.98 -11.86 24.84
C ASP A 404 -25.95 -12.40 23.84
N HIS A 405 -24.67 -12.01 23.92
CA HIS A 405 -23.60 -12.55 23.08
C HIS A 405 -23.52 -14.09 23.18
N PHE A 406 -23.83 -14.64 24.36
CA PHE A 406 -23.83 -16.09 24.61
C PHE A 406 -25.14 -16.82 24.30
N SER A 407 -26.19 -16.10 23.85
CA SER A 407 -27.52 -16.69 23.61
C SER A 407 -27.45 -17.96 22.77
N ARG A 408 -26.66 -17.93 21.69
CA ARG A 408 -26.49 -19.06 20.80
C ARG A 408 -25.83 -20.28 21.46
N ILE A 409 -24.86 -20.08 22.34
CA ILE A 409 -24.21 -21.18 23.07
C ILE A 409 -25.15 -21.77 24.12
N LEU A 410 -25.96 -20.93 24.76
CA LEU A 410 -26.89 -21.37 25.80
C LEU A 410 -28.06 -22.21 25.25
N GLU A 411 -28.39 -22.05 23.97
CA GLU A 411 -29.36 -22.88 23.23
C GLU A 411 -28.84 -24.30 22.97
N GLU A 412 -27.52 -24.50 22.98
CA GLU A 412 -26.92 -25.80 22.72
C GLU A 412 -27.08 -26.74 23.94
N GLY A 413 -27.02 -28.05 23.69
CA GLY A 413 -27.05 -29.06 24.74
C GLY A 413 -25.85 -28.94 25.69
N ASP A 414 -25.94 -29.57 26.85
CA ASP A 414 -24.77 -29.68 27.72
C ASP A 414 -23.73 -30.61 27.05
N ASN A 415 -22.45 -30.27 27.16
CA ASN A 415 -21.32 -30.99 26.53
C ASN A 415 -21.43 -31.17 25.00
N SER A 416 -22.20 -30.34 24.28
CA SER A 416 -22.40 -30.50 22.84
C SER A 416 -21.34 -29.82 21.99
N ILE A 417 -20.60 -28.85 22.54
CA ILE A 417 -19.58 -28.08 21.81
C ILE A 417 -18.20 -28.63 22.16
N ASP A 418 -17.52 -29.23 21.19
CA ASP A 418 -16.20 -29.83 21.41
C ASP A 418 -15.06 -28.83 21.17
N LEU A 419 -14.19 -28.66 22.18
CA LEU A 419 -12.99 -27.84 22.10
C LEU A 419 -11.70 -28.67 22.03
N GLY A 420 -11.79 -29.99 22.10
CA GLY A 420 -10.64 -30.87 22.12
C GLY A 420 -9.78 -30.66 23.39
N ARG A 421 -8.46 -30.61 23.20
CA ARG A 421 -7.47 -30.62 24.28
C ARG A 421 -7.01 -29.20 24.61
N ILE A 422 -6.99 -28.87 25.90
CA ILE A 422 -6.60 -27.54 26.41
C ILE A 422 -5.66 -27.73 27.59
N ARG A 423 -4.58 -26.94 27.68
CA ARG A 423 -3.67 -27.00 28.82
C ARG A 423 -4.37 -26.57 30.12
N THR A 424 -4.00 -27.21 31.23
CA THR A 424 -4.50 -26.84 32.57
C THR A 424 -4.25 -25.36 32.84
N GLY A 425 -5.30 -24.64 33.24
CA GLY A 425 -5.26 -23.18 33.47
C GLY A 425 -5.46 -22.32 32.23
N GLY A 426 -5.56 -22.91 31.03
CA GLY A 426 -5.75 -22.21 29.76
C GLY A 426 -7.20 -21.90 29.38
N LEU A 427 -8.18 -22.51 30.05
CA LEU A 427 -9.60 -22.32 29.76
C LEU A 427 -10.19 -21.14 30.56
N HIS A 428 -10.52 -20.05 29.86
CA HIS A 428 -11.13 -18.87 30.47
C HIS A 428 -12.51 -18.59 29.85
N VAL A 429 -13.53 -19.20 30.42
CA VAL A 429 -14.93 -19.05 29.97
C VAL A 429 -15.85 -18.82 31.16
N PRO A 430 -16.97 -18.10 31.00
CA PRO A 430 -17.94 -17.93 32.08
C PRO A 430 -18.52 -19.26 32.56
N GLU A 431 -18.75 -19.42 33.86
CA GLU A 431 -19.23 -20.69 34.44
C GLU A 431 -20.49 -21.25 33.75
N ARG A 432 -21.48 -20.39 33.51
CA ARG A 432 -22.72 -20.78 32.83
C ARG A 432 -22.52 -21.40 31.44
N ILE A 433 -21.36 -21.13 30.82
CA ILE A 433 -20.97 -21.63 29.50
C ILE A 433 -20.14 -22.91 29.62
N LYS A 434 -19.35 -23.11 30.69
CA LYS A 434 -18.52 -24.32 30.85
C LYS A 434 -19.31 -25.61 30.65
N ARG A 435 -20.50 -25.72 31.24
CA ARG A 435 -21.40 -26.89 31.08
C ARG A 435 -21.82 -27.21 29.64
N LYS A 436 -21.68 -26.26 28.71
CA LYS A 436 -22.00 -26.44 27.28
C LYS A 436 -20.83 -27.01 26.49
N LEU A 437 -19.63 -26.96 27.06
CA LEU A 437 -18.38 -27.31 26.40
C LEU A 437 -17.95 -28.72 26.80
N ARG A 438 -17.46 -29.47 25.83
CA ARG A 438 -16.71 -30.71 26.02
C ARG A 438 -15.25 -30.42 25.71
N TYR A 439 -14.37 -30.69 26.68
CA TYR A 439 -12.94 -30.48 26.55
C TYR A 439 -12.17 -31.48 27.40
N THR A 440 -10.88 -31.65 27.11
CA THR A 440 -9.94 -32.44 27.91
C THR A 440 -8.83 -31.53 28.41
N LEU A 441 -8.67 -31.45 29.72
CA LEU A 441 -7.54 -30.73 30.31
C LEU A 441 -6.28 -31.60 30.26
N VAL A 442 -5.17 -31.01 29.85
CA VAL A 442 -3.87 -31.69 29.79
C VAL A 442 -2.77 -30.90 30.50
N ASP A 443 -1.82 -31.61 31.11
CA ASP A 443 -0.65 -31.01 31.74
C ASP A 443 0.40 -30.52 30.73
N GLY A 444 1.55 -30.05 31.22
CA GLY A 444 2.66 -29.59 30.38
C GLY A 444 3.28 -30.67 29.48
N ASP A 445 3.14 -31.94 29.87
CA ASP A 445 3.59 -33.12 29.11
C ASP A 445 2.50 -33.63 28.14
N GLY A 446 1.32 -33.02 28.15
CA GLY A 446 0.18 -33.40 27.32
C GLY A 446 -0.64 -34.58 27.86
N LYS A 447 -0.44 -34.98 29.12
CA LYS A 447 -1.23 -36.05 29.76
C LYS A 447 -2.54 -35.49 30.30
N GLU A 448 -3.60 -36.26 30.17
CA GLU A 448 -4.92 -35.88 30.68
C GLU A 448 -4.91 -35.70 32.20
N VAL A 449 -5.53 -34.63 32.66
CA VAL A 449 -5.70 -34.31 34.07
C VAL A 449 -7.20 -34.32 34.37
N LEU A 450 -7.60 -35.04 35.41
CA LEU A 450 -8.97 -35.01 35.88
C LEU A 450 -9.27 -33.60 36.42
N GLU A 451 -10.32 -32.98 35.90
CA GLU A 451 -10.88 -31.79 36.51
C GLU A 451 -11.43 -32.21 37.89
N GLU A 452 -11.02 -31.53 38.96
CA GLU A 452 -11.59 -31.80 40.28
C GLU A 452 -13.10 -31.56 40.19
N GLU A 453 -13.91 -32.61 40.32
CA GLU A 453 -15.36 -32.50 40.32
C GLU A 453 -15.80 -31.50 41.39
N GLU A 454 -16.39 -30.37 40.97
CA GLU A 454 -16.98 -29.45 41.92
C GLU A 454 -18.14 -30.14 42.69
N PRO A 455 -18.28 -29.91 44.00
CA PRO A 455 -19.26 -30.59 44.86
C PRO A 455 -20.73 -30.48 44.40
N SER A 456 -21.04 -29.55 43.50
CA SER A 456 -22.40 -29.31 42.99
C SER A 456 -22.92 -30.42 42.06
N GLN A 457 -22.06 -31.30 41.53
CA GLN A 457 -22.47 -32.45 40.71
C GLN A 457 -22.74 -33.73 41.52
N ARG A 458 -22.47 -33.76 42.84
CA ARG A 458 -22.73 -34.95 43.69
C ARG A 458 -24.19 -35.19 44.07
N GLY A 459 -25.10 -34.26 43.79
CA GLY A 459 -26.49 -34.35 44.22
C GLY A 459 -27.44 -34.71 43.09
N ASN A 460 -27.38 -35.92 42.53
CA ASN A 460 -28.48 -36.53 41.74
C ASN A 460 -28.34 -38.06 41.55
N LEU A 461 -27.71 -38.75 42.50
CA LEU A 461 -27.72 -40.21 42.60
C LEU A 461 -27.94 -40.58 44.06
N LEU A 462 -29.18 -40.44 44.52
CA LEU A 462 -29.84 -41.17 45.63
C LEU A 462 -31.17 -40.47 45.95
N GLU A 463 -32.22 -40.82 45.21
CA GLU A 463 -33.56 -41.19 45.72
C GLU A 463 -34.46 -41.67 44.57
#